data_AF-A0A7W1SSC0-F1
#
_entry.id   AF-A0A7W1SSC0-F1
#
_cell.length_a   1.000
_cell.length_b   1.000
_cell.length_c   1.000
_cell.angle_alpha   90.00
_cell.angle_beta   90.00
_cell.angle_gamma   90.00
#
_symmetry.space_group_name_H-M   'P 1'
#
loop_
_entity.id
_entity.type
_entity.pdbx_description
1 polymer ?
#
loop_
_entity_poly.entity_id
_entity_poly.type
_entity_poly.pdbx_seq_one_letter_code
_entity_poly.pdbx_strand_id
1 'polypeptide(L)'
;MITDIGDPRRVHAATGILAAFNGAGVLDAADVHVAATVGRLGGEQDEAVLLAAALAVRAVRLGSVCVDLADISHTVLGEGDEVLDVSALPWPEPSAWLSACRSGALVTDGGSAPG
;
A
#
# COMPACT_ATOMS: atom_id res chain seq x y z
N MET A 1 -14.82 7.41 23.07
CA MET A 1 -13.91 7.60 21.92
C MET A 1 -14.80 7.90 20.74
N ILE A 2 -14.92 9.17 20.35
CA ILE A 2 -15.69 9.56 19.16
C ILE A 2 -14.87 9.07 17.97
N THR A 3 -15.38 8.07 17.26
CA THR A 3 -14.88 7.76 15.93
C THR A 3 -15.13 9.02 15.10
N ASP A 4 -14.07 9.67 14.62
CA ASP A 4 -14.22 10.77 13.68
C ASP A 4 -14.80 10.19 12.37
N ILE A 5 -16.13 10.30 12.23
CA ILE A 5 -16.88 9.85 11.05
C ILE A 5 -16.53 10.73 9.83
N GLY A 6 -15.86 11.86 10.03
CA GLY A 6 -15.53 12.84 9.01
C GLY A 6 -14.11 12.81 8.48
N ASP A 7 -13.25 11.89 8.92
CA ASP A 7 -11.87 11.84 8.42
C ASP A 7 -11.86 11.46 6.93
N PRO A 8 -11.54 12.39 6.01
CA PRO A 8 -11.59 12.13 4.57
C PRO A 8 -10.54 11.09 4.15
N ARG A 9 -9.60 10.75 5.05
CA ARG A 9 -8.57 9.76 4.81
C ARG A 9 -9.04 8.33 4.99
N ARG A 10 -10.17 8.11 5.67
CA ARG A 10 -10.69 6.76 5.92
C ARG A 10 -11.56 6.25 4.79
N VAL A 11 -11.24 5.03 4.35
CA VAL A 11 -12.02 4.29 3.35
C VAL A 11 -12.89 3.26 4.05
N HIS A 12 -14.11 3.67 4.42
CA HIS A 12 -15.05 2.80 5.14
C HIS A 12 -15.46 1.53 4.39
N ALA A 13 -15.38 1.54 3.05
CA ALA A 13 -15.70 0.38 2.22
C ALA A 13 -14.50 -0.52 1.93
N ALA A 14 -13.30 -0.16 2.39
CA ALA A 14 -12.12 -1.01 2.20
C ALA A 14 -12.27 -2.32 2.97
N THR A 15 -11.71 -3.39 2.41
CA THR A 15 -11.66 -4.71 3.03
C THR A 15 -10.23 -5.28 2.94
N GLY A 16 -9.99 -6.42 3.60
CA GLY A 16 -8.71 -7.14 3.52
C GLY A 16 -7.52 -6.33 4.03
N ILE A 17 -6.35 -6.59 3.46
CA ILE A 17 -5.09 -5.95 3.87
C ILE A 17 -5.14 -4.42 3.75
N LEU A 18 -5.73 -3.87 2.69
CA LEU A 18 -5.77 -2.42 2.47
C LEU A 18 -6.60 -1.70 3.55
N ALA A 19 -7.66 -2.34 4.04
CA ALA A 19 -8.46 -1.79 5.16
C ALA A 19 -7.65 -1.73 6.46
N ALA A 20 -6.84 -2.75 6.75
CA ALA A 20 -6.01 -2.78 7.95
C ALA A 20 -4.99 -1.64 7.96
N PHE A 21 -4.31 -1.42 6.83
CA PHE A 21 -3.31 -0.37 6.69
C PHE A 21 -3.91 1.03 6.64
N ASN A 22 -5.09 1.22 6.04
CA ASN A 22 -5.81 2.49 6.10
C ASN A 22 -6.35 2.79 7.51
N GLY A 23 -6.87 1.78 8.21
CA GLY A 23 -7.34 1.92 9.59
C GLY A 23 -6.24 2.32 10.57
N ALA A 24 -5.01 1.88 10.32
CA ALA A 24 -3.83 2.25 11.09
C ALA A 24 -3.19 3.59 10.68
N GLY A 25 -3.73 4.29 9.67
CA GLY A 25 -3.21 5.57 9.19
C GLY A 25 -1.93 5.47 8.34
N VAL A 26 -1.50 4.26 7.96
CA VAL A 26 -0.36 4.07 7.05
C VAL A 26 -0.74 4.52 5.65
N LEU A 27 -1.91 4.11 5.17
CA LEU A 27 -2.44 4.46 3.85
C LEU A 27 -3.56 5.50 3.97
N ASP A 28 -3.58 6.45 3.05
CA ASP A 28 -4.68 7.39 2.86
C ASP A 28 -5.69 6.85 1.82
N ALA A 29 -6.86 7.47 1.73
CA ALA A 29 -7.91 7.09 0.80
C ALA A 29 -7.44 7.09 -0.66
N ALA A 30 -6.60 8.07 -1.03
CA ALA A 30 -6.00 8.12 -2.36
C ALA A 30 -5.16 6.86 -2.65
N ASP A 31 -4.34 6.43 -1.70
CA ASP A 31 -3.44 5.29 -1.84
C ASP A 31 -4.25 4.00 -2.06
N VAL A 32 -5.31 3.81 -1.27
CA VAL A 32 -6.24 2.65 -1.36
C VAL A 32 -7.01 2.65 -2.69
N HIS A 33 -7.60 3.77 -3.07
CA HIS A 33 -8.44 3.84 -4.28
C HIS A 33 -7.63 3.70 -5.57
N VAL A 34 -6.42 4.26 -5.61
CA VAL A 34 -5.53 4.08 -6.76
C VAL A 34 -5.10 2.62 -6.87
N ALA A 35 -4.65 1.99 -5.77
CA ALA A 35 -4.27 0.58 -5.79
C ALA A 35 -5.43 -0.33 -6.23
N ALA A 36 -6.63 -0.14 -5.67
CA ALA A 36 -7.82 -0.91 -6.06
C ALA A 36 -8.19 -0.69 -7.54
N THR A 37 -8.07 0.54 -8.03
CA THR A 37 -8.36 0.86 -9.43
C THR A 37 -7.35 0.24 -10.39
N VAL A 38 -6.06 0.37 -10.09
CA VAL A 38 -4.98 -0.22 -10.88
C VAL A 38 -5.09 -1.74 -10.86
N GLY A 39 -5.32 -2.35 -9.70
CA GLY A 39 -5.57 -3.79 -9.57
C GLY A 39 -6.71 -4.27 -10.45
N ARG A 40 -7.87 -3.61 -10.39
CA ARG A 40 -9.02 -3.93 -11.24
C ARG A 40 -8.72 -3.77 -12.74
N LEU A 41 -7.97 -2.74 -13.14
CA LEU A 41 -7.63 -2.49 -14.55
C LEU A 41 -6.59 -3.49 -15.08
N GLY A 42 -5.61 -3.86 -14.26
CA GLY A 42 -4.56 -4.83 -14.60
C GLY A 42 -4.94 -6.30 -14.33
N GLY A 43 -6.11 -6.56 -13.74
CA GLY A 43 -6.54 -7.91 -13.37
C GLY A 43 -5.81 -8.51 -12.17
N GLU A 44 -5.16 -7.69 -11.36
CA GLU A 44 -4.45 -8.11 -10.16
C GLU A 44 -5.39 -8.21 -8.96
N GLN A 45 -5.29 -9.32 -8.23
CA GLN A 45 -6.13 -9.64 -7.08
C GLN A 45 -5.31 -10.09 -5.86
N ASP A 46 -3.99 -10.27 -6.02
CA ASP A 46 -3.12 -10.58 -4.90
C ASP A 46 -3.03 -9.38 -3.96
N GLU A 47 -3.57 -9.53 -2.76
CA GLU A 47 -3.60 -8.49 -1.73
C GLU A 47 -2.20 -7.95 -1.40
N ALA A 48 -1.15 -8.77 -1.44
CA ALA A 48 0.22 -8.31 -1.20
C ALA A 48 0.68 -7.39 -2.34
N VAL A 49 0.39 -7.72 -3.60
CA VAL A 49 0.73 -6.87 -4.75
C VAL A 49 -0.06 -5.55 -4.70
N LEU A 50 -1.34 -5.60 -4.32
CA LEU A 50 -2.15 -4.39 -4.14
C LEU A 50 -1.64 -3.50 -3.00
N LEU A 51 -1.16 -4.09 -1.89
CA LEU A 51 -0.51 -3.34 -0.82
C LEU A 51 0.76 -2.65 -1.31
N ALA A 52 1.61 -3.34 -2.09
CA ALA A 52 2.82 -2.73 -2.66
C ALA A 52 2.47 -1.54 -3.58
N ALA A 53 1.43 -1.69 -4.41
CA ALA A 53 0.93 -0.60 -5.24
C ALA A 53 0.45 0.59 -4.40
N ALA A 54 -0.30 0.34 -3.31
CA ALA A 54 -0.77 1.41 -2.42
C ALA A 54 0.40 2.14 -1.73
N LEU A 55 1.40 1.40 -1.25
CA LEU A 55 2.60 1.99 -0.64
C LEU A 55 3.45 2.76 -1.65
N ALA A 56 3.50 2.33 -2.92
CA ALA A 56 4.15 3.08 -3.99
C ALA A 56 3.43 4.42 -4.28
N VAL A 57 2.09 4.43 -4.32
CA VAL A 57 1.30 5.67 -4.45
C VAL A 57 1.57 6.62 -3.29
N ARG A 58 1.56 6.09 -2.06
CA ARG A 58 1.92 6.83 -0.86
C ARG A 58 3.32 7.43 -0.94
N ALA A 59 4.31 6.63 -1.36
CA ALA A 59 5.70 7.07 -1.49
C ALA A 59 5.80 8.28 -2.44
N VAL A 60 5.15 8.21 -3.61
CA VAL A 60 5.10 9.33 -4.58
C VAL A 60 4.44 10.56 -3.98
N ARG A 61 3.32 10.39 -3.27
CA ARG A 61 2.61 11.48 -2.60
C ARG A 61 3.48 12.18 -1.55
N LEU A 62 4.37 11.44 -0.90
CA LEU A 62 5.32 11.96 0.10
C LEU A 62 6.69 12.36 -0.51
N GLY A 63 6.81 12.44 -1.83
CA GLY A 63 8.01 12.93 -2.51
C GLY A 63 9.12 11.89 -2.70
N SER A 64 8.85 10.61 -2.46
CA SER A 64 9.75 9.50 -2.75
C SER A 64 9.48 8.91 -4.13
N VAL A 65 10.52 8.39 -4.79
CA VAL A 65 10.39 7.77 -6.13
C VAL A 65 10.34 6.23 -6.08
N CYS A 66 10.64 5.64 -4.94
CA CYS A 66 10.65 4.20 -4.74
C CYS A 66 10.18 3.85 -3.33
N VAL A 67 9.91 2.55 -3.16
CA VAL A 67 9.59 1.94 -1.88
C VAL A 67 10.49 0.71 -1.70
N ASP A 68 11.11 0.59 -0.53
CA ASP A 68 11.87 -0.60 -0.17
C ASP A 68 10.96 -1.58 0.58
N LEU A 69 10.48 -2.61 -0.11
CA LEU A 69 9.59 -3.62 0.48
C LEU A 69 10.29 -4.49 1.55
N ALA A 70 11.62 -4.52 1.58
CA ALA A 70 12.36 -5.29 2.59
C ALA A 70 12.34 -4.61 3.97
N ASP A 71 12.36 -3.28 3.99
CA ASP A 71 12.54 -2.48 5.21
C ASP A 71 11.32 -1.60 5.57
N ILE A 72 10.30 -1.52 4.72
CA ILE A 72 9.16 -0.61 4.92
C ILE A 72 8.41 -0.83 6.25
N SER A 73 8.34 -2.07 6.74
CA SER A 73 7.70 -2.39 8.03
C SER A 73 8.37 -1.71 9.23
N HIS A 74 9.63 -1.29 9.08
CA HIS A 74 10.43 -0.64 10.12
C HIS A 74 10.62 0.87 9.89
N THR A 75 10.29 1.38 8.72
CA THR A 75 10.59 2.76 8.30
C THR A 75 9.34 3.61 8.04
N VAL A 76 8.16 3.00 8.05
CA VAL A 76 6.91 3.72 7.82
C VAL A 76 6.57 4.66 8.97
N LEU A 77 6.19 5.88 8.62
CA LEU A 77 5.69 6.91 9.53
C LEU A 77 4.27 7.33 9.11
N GLY A 78 3.52 7.93 10.01
CA GLY A 78 2.28 8.63 9.68
C GLY A 78 2.53 9.92 8.91
N GLU A 79 1.46 10.64 8.58
CA GLU A 79 1.61 11.98 8.01
C GLU A 79 2.26 12.93 9.00
N GLY A 80 3.18 13.79 8.53
CA GLY A 80 3.90 14.72 9.40
C GLY A 80 4.89 14.03 10.35
N ASP A 81 5.43 12.88 9.95
CA ASP A 81 6.42 12.09 10.70
C ASP A 81 5.93 11.55 12.05
N GLU A 82 4.61 11.33 12.18
CA GLU A 82 4.03 10.68 13.36
C GLU A 82 4.49 9.23 13.50
N VAL A 83 4.83 8.80 14.72
CA VAL A 83 5.16 7.40 15.00
C VAL A 83 3.86 6.59 15.09
N LEU A 84 3.64 5.70 14.12
CA LEU A 84 2.53 4.75 14.11
C LEU A 84 2.96 3.41 14.71
N ASP A 85 2.11 2.80 15.54
CA ASP A 85 2.29 1.39 15.91
C ASP A 85 1.82 0.50 14.76
N VAL A 86 2.78 0.09 13.93
CA VAL A 86 2.56 -0.78 12.76
C VAL A 86 2.95 -2.23 13.01
N SER A 87 3.36 -2.56 14.24
CA SER A 87 3.91 -3.88 14.58
C SER A 87 2.87 -5.01 14.46
N ALA A 88 1.60 -4.69 14.67
CA ALA A 88 0.48 -5.62 14.55
C ALA A 88 -0.14 -5.68 13.14
N LEU A 89 0.37 -4.88 12.19
CA LEU A 89 -0.17 -4.90 10.83
C LEU A 89 0.23 -6.20 10.10
N PRO A 90 -0.63 -6.71 9.21
CA PRO A 90 -0.40 -7.94 8.46
C PRO A 90 0.60 -7.71 7.32
N TRP A 91 1.85 -7.37 7.66
CA TRP A 91 2.92 -7.23 6.69
C TRP A 91 3.21 -8.56 5.99
N PRO A 92 3.24 -8.60 4.65
CA PRO A 92 3.75 -9.76 3.93
C PRO A 92 5.22 -10.04 4.27
N GLU A 93 5.64 -11.30 4.23
CA GLU A 93 7.05 -11.65 4.39
C GLU A 93 7.86 -11.04 3.22
N PRO A 94 8.96 -10.31 3.49
CA PRO A 94 9.67 -9.54 2.47
C PRO A 94 10.02 -10.28 1.18
N SER A 95 10.59 -11.48 1.29
CA SER A 95 11.07 -12.22 0.12
C SER A 95 9.92 -12.77 -0.73
N ALA A 96 8.87 -13.30 -0.07
CA ALA A 96 7.65 -13.75 -0.70
C ALA A 96 6.89 -12.58 -1.34
N TRP A 97 6.88 -11.41 -0.69
CA TRP A 97 6.22 -10.22 -1.19
C TRP A 97 6.86 -9.70 -2.48
N LEU A 98 8.19 -9.57 -2.49
CA LEU A 98 8.94 -9.21 -3.68
C LEU A 98 8.72 -10.23 -4.82
N SER A 99 8.67 -11.52 -4.49
CA SER A 99 8.37 -12.56 -5.47
C SER A 99 6.96 -12.42 -6.05
N ALA A 100 5.95 -12.18 -5.21
CA ALA A 100 4.57 -11.98 -5.65
C ALA A 100 4.45 -10.76 -6.57
N CYS A 101 5.08 -9.64 -6.21
CA CYS A 101 5.14 -8.46 -7.06
C CYS A 101 5.74 -8.77 -8.44
N ARG A 102 6.89 -9.46 -8.50
CA ARG A 102 7.54 -9.81 -9.78
C ARG A 102 6.72 -10.74 -10.67
N SER A 103 5.87 -11.59 -10.08
CA SER A 103 4.95 -12.46 -10.84
C SER A 103 3.60 -11.81 -11.15
N GLY A 104 3.30 -10.67 -10.53
CA GLY A 104 2.02 -10.00 -10.59
C GLY A 104 1.80 -9.26 -11.92
N ALA A 105 0.53 -9.01 -12.25
CA ALA A 105 0.15 -8.39 -13.52
C ALA A 105 0.45 -6.88 -13.57
N LEU A 106 0.74 -6.26 -12.42
CA LEU A 106 1.00 -4.81 -12.31
C LEU A 106 2.46 -4.42 -12.41
N VAL A 107 3.38 -5.38 -12.39
CA VAL A 107 4.82 -5.11 -12.33
C VAL A 107 5.47 -5.60 -13.61
N THR A 108 6.30 -4.73 -14.18
CA THR A 108 7.23 -5.08 -15.26
C THR A 108 8.64 -4.81 -14.75
N ASP A 109 9.56 -5.75 -14.95
CA ASP A 109 10.97 -5.44 -14.86
C ASP A 109 11.34 -4.67 -16.13
N GLY A 110 12.14 -3.60 -16.01
CA GLY A 110 12.41 -2.64 -17.10
C GLY A 110 13.15 -3.20 -18.33
N GLY A 111 13.07 -4.50 -18.60
CA GLY A 111 13.69 -5.21 -19.71
C GLY A 111 12.76 -5.62 -20.86
N SER A 112 11.44 -5.46 -20.80
CA SER A 112 10.57 -5.84 -21.93
C SER A 112 9.35 -4.92 -22.14
N ALA A 113 9.56 -3.93 -23.03
CA ALA A 113 8.57 -3.03 -23.65
C ALA A 113 7.83 -2.03 -22.72
N PRO A 114 7.42 -0.86 -23.23
CA PRO A 114 6.58 0.06 -22.46
C PRO A 114 5.21 -0.58 -22.22
N GLY A 115 4.65 -0.34 -21.02
CA GLY A 115 3.35 -0.84 -20.59
C GLY A 115 2.16 -0.28 -21.37
#